data_AF-A0A3Q9HSD8-F1
#
_entry.id   AF-A0A3Q9HSD8-F1
#
_cell.length_a   1.000
_cell.length_b   1.000
_cell.length_c   1.000
_cell.angle_alpha   90.00
_cell.angle_beta   90.00
_cell.angle_gamma   90.00
#
_symmetry.space_group_name_H-M   'P 1'
#
loop_
_entity.id
_entity.type
_entity.pdbx_description
1 polymer ?
#
loop_
_entity_poly.entity_id
_entity_poly.type
_entity_poly.pdbx_seq_one_letter_code
_entity_poly.pdbx_strand_id
1 'polypeptide(L)'
;MEELTKLVFEKIEILKNKFGISDQDIARGIGVSKSSYSRIRNGKTKLTLDVLLDIARYFNLPAYYFILASDRLDQYSFSTLLKDYLDKLNWTYEKLAQETGILIFRFMEFDQGSNPTKEELKKIESVLTVHFPQMSLDPREHAIKLLLEELGLEERKIENILQYIGQNKSYKT
;
A
#
# COMPACT_ATOMS: atom_id res chain seq x y z
N MET A 1 -8.58 12.34 -18.26
CA MET A 1 -7.24 12.06 -17.72
C MET A 1 -7.26 10.63 -17.23
N GLU A 2 -6.21 9.85 -17.51
CA GLU A 2 -6.08 8.46 -17.02
C GLU A 2 -6.10 8.42 -15.48
N GLU A 3 -6.76 7.44 -14.88
CA GLU A 3 -7.00 7.35 -13.44
C GLU A 3 -5.70 7.32 -12.62
N LEU A 4 -4.72 6.53 -13.06
CA LEU A 4 -3.39 6.47 -12.47
C LEU A 4 -2.66 7.83 -12.50
N THR A 5 -2.75 8.55 -13.62
CA THR A 5 -2.13 9.88 -13.76
C THR A 5 -2.76 10.85 -12.76
N LYS A 6 -4.09 10.83 -12.62
CA LYS A 6 -4.79 11.67 -11.66
C LYS A 6 -4.30 11.41 -10.24
N LEU A 7 -4.25 10.15 -9.82
CA LEU A 7 -3.83 9.75 -8.47
C LEU A 7 -2.40 10.19 -8.13
N VAL A 8 -1.46 9.97 -9.06
CA VAL A 8 -0.06 10.39 -8.90
C VAL A 8 0.03 11.90 -8.67
N PHE A 9 -0.68 12.70 -9.48
CA PHE A 9 -0.62 14.15 -9.40
C PHE A 9 -1.38 14.75 -8.20
N GLU A 10 -2.38 14.06 -7.65
CA GLU A 10 -3.01 14.44 -6.37
C GLU A 10 -2.00 14.36 -5.21
N LYS A 11 -1.22 13.27 -5.14
CA LYS A 11 -0.17 13.12 -4.11
C LYS A 11 0.97 14.10 -4.28
N ILE A 12 1.37 14.38 -5.52
CA ILE A 12 2.35 15.42 -5.80
C ILE A 12 1.84 16.77 -5.29
N GLU A 13 0.56 17.10 -5.44
CA GLU A 13 0.00 18.36 -4.94
C GLU A 13 0.05 18.45 -3.40
N ILE A 14 -0.22 17.35 -2.70
CA ILE A 14 -0.06 17.27 -1.23
C ILE A 14 1.38 17.57 -0.82
N LEU A 15 2.36 16.92 -1.49
CA LEU A 15 3.78 17.12 -1.21
C LEU A 15 4.22 18.55 -1.55
N LYS A 16 3.71 19.13 -2.64
CA LYS A 16 3.98 20.53 -3.00
C LYS A 16 3.57 21.50 -1.91
N ASN A 17 2.35 21.34 -1.40
CA ASN A 17 1.83 22.18 -0.34
C ASN A 17 2.61 22.01 0.97
N LYS A 18 3.03 20.78 1.29
CA LYS A 18 3.81 20.47 2.49
C LYS A 18 5.22 21.06 2.46
N PHE A 19 5.88 21.04 1.31
CA PHE A 19 7.30 21.44 1.18
C PHE A 19 7.50 22.81 0.52
N GLY A 20 6.43 23.50 0.12
CA GLY A 20 6.50 24.82 -0.52
C GLY A 20 7.21 24.81 -1.88
N ILE A 21 7.11 23.70 -2.63
CA ILE A 21 7.78 23.52 -3.92
C ILE A 21 6.84 23.78 -5.10
N SER A 22 7.36 24.28 -6.21
CA SER A 22 6.58 24.55 -7.42
C SER A 22 6.63 23.42 -8.45
N ASP A 23 5.68 23.39 -9.39
CA ASP A 23 5.73 22.49 -10.56
C ASP A 23 7.02 22.65 -11.37
N GLN A 24 7.60 23.86 -11.38
CA GLN A 24 8.83 24.16 -12.10
C GLN A 24 10.06 23.56 -11.39
N ASP A 25 10.05 23.50 -10.06
CA ASP A 25 11.11 22.87 -9.28
C ASP A 25 11.11 21.36 -9.47
N ILE A 26 9.91 20.75 -9.47
CA ILE A 26 9.74 19.32 -9.76
C ILE A 26 10.19 19.01 -11.18
N ALA A 27 9.72 19.76 -12.18
CA ALA A 27 10.10 19.55 -13.57
C ALA A 27 11.63 19.60 -13.76
N ARG A 28 12.28 20.60 -13.15
CA ARG A 28 13.74 20.73 -13.16
C ARG A 28 14.41 19.54 -12.46
N GLY A 29 13.89 19.12 -11.30
CA GLY A 29 14.44 18.04 -10.51
C GLY A 29 14.34 16.66 -11.15
N ILE A 30 13.30 16.42 -11.96
CA ILE A 30 13.14 15.17 -12.73
C ILE A 30 13.70 15.26 -14.16
N GLY A 31 14.37 16.37 -14.51
CA GLY A 31 15.04 16.51 -15.80
C GLY A 31 14.11 16.72 -17.01
N VAL A 32 12.90 17.24 -16.81
CA VAL A 32 11.95 17.53 -17.90
C VAL A 32 11.65 19.02 -18.04
N SER A 33 11.22 19.44 -19.23
CA SER A 33 10.77 20.82 -19.42
C SER A 33 9.46 21.10 -18.67
N LYS A 34 9.24 22.35 -18.28
CA LYS A 34 7.97 22.80 -17.64
C LYS A 34 6.75 22.50 -18.51
N SER A 35 6.87 22.63 -19.83
CA SER A 35 5.79 22.32 -20.76
C SER A 35 5.53 20.82 -20.85
N SER A 36 6.58 19.99 -20.88
CA SER A 36 6.45 18.52 -20.82
C SER A 36 5.75 18.08 -19.53
N TYR A 37 6.21 18.58 -18.37
CA TYR A 37 5.59 18.28 -17.08
C TYR A 37 4.11 18.66 -17.05
N SER A 38 3.77 19.88 -17.52
CA SER A 38 2.38 20.34 -17.61
C SER A 38 1.52 19.45 -18.51
N ARG A 39 2.06 18.98 -19.65
CA ARG A 39 1.33 18.06 -20.53
C ARG A 39 1.07 16.71 -19.87
N ILE A 40 2.04 16.18 -19.14
CA ILE A 40 1.90 14.92 -18.38
C ILE A 40 0.86 15.09 -17.28
N ARG A 41 1.00 16.13 -16.45
CA ARG A 41 0.03 16.48 -15.37
C ARG A 41 -1.40 16.59 -15.86
N ASN A 42 -1.59 17.21 -17.03
CA ASN A 42 -2.92 17.42 -17.60
C ASN A 42 -3.42 16.22 -18.45
N GLY A 43 -2.70 15.09 -18.47
CA GLY A 43 -3.06 13.90 -19.23
C GLY A 43 -2.99 14.07 -20.75
N LYS A 44 -2.31 15.12 -21.24
CA LYS A 44 -2.06 15.35 -22.68
C LYS A 44 -0.87 14.54 -23.20
N THR A 45 -0.07 13.99 -22.30
CA THR A 45 1.04 13.07 -22.55
C THR A 45 0.95 11.97 -21.50
N LYS A 46 1.16 10.70 -21.89
CA LYS A 46 1.09 9.56 -20.97
C LYS A 46 2.18 9.67 -19.89
N LEU A 47 1.82 9.38 -18.64
CA LEU A 47 2.78 9.18 -17.57
C LEU A 47 3.51 7.85 -17.79
N THR A 48 4.82 7.89 -18.02
CA THR A 48 5.64 6.68 -18.17
C THR A 48 6.17 6.23 -16.81
N LEU A 49 6.57 4.95 -16.72
CA LEU A 49 7.21 4.41 -15.52
C LEU A 49 8.51 5.15 -15.20
N ASP A 50 9.30 5.52 -16.20
CA ASP A 50 10.56 6.27 -15.98
C ASP A 50 10.29 7.61 -15.31
N VAL A 51 9.31 8.37 -15.81
CA VAL A 51 8.93 9.67 -15.21
C VAL A 51 8.40 9.48 -13.78
N LEU A 52 7.62 8.42 -13.52
CA LEU A 52 7.16 8.08 -12.18
C LEU A 52 8.33 7.75 -11.24
N LEU A 53 9.33 7.00 -11.70
CA LEU A 53 10.53 6.69 -10.93
C LEU A 53 11.39 7.93 -10.68
N ASP A 54 11.48 8.85 -11.63
CA ASP A 54 12.16 10.13 -11.45
C ASP A 54 11.46 11.00 -10.40
N ILE A 55 10.13 11.10 -10.45
CA ILE A 55 9.33 11.77 -9.42
C ILE A 55 9.58 11.14 -8.05
N ALA A 56 9.57 9.82 -7.96
CA ALA A 56 9.82 9.07 -6.73
C ALA A 56 11.21 9.40 -6.15
N ARG A 57 12.25 9.39 -7.00
CA ARG A 57 13.61 9.78 -6.61
C ARG A 57 13.69 11.23 -6.13
N TYR A 58 13.06 12.16 -6.84
CA TYR A 58 13.05 13.58 -6.48
C TYR A 58 12.49 13.82 -5.08
N PHE A 59 11.41 13.12 -4.72
CA PHE A 59 10.80 13.23 -3.40
C PHE A 59 11.45 12.33 -2.34
N ASN A 60 12.45 11.52 -2.70
CA ASN A 60 13.02 10.46 -1.87
C ASN A 60 11.93 9.55 -1.27
N LEU A 61 10.94 9.20 -2.10
CA LEU A 61 9.83 8.34 -1.75
C LEU A 61 9.85 7.12 -2.69
N PRO A 62 9.37 5.96 -2.24
CA PRO A 62 9.23 4.82 -3.12
C PRO A 62 8.10 5.07 -4.13
N ALA A 63 8.26 4.61 -5.38
CA ALA A 63 7.31 4.86 -6.46
C ALA A 63 5.89 4.39 -6.14
N TYR A 64 5.75 3.34 -5.32
CA TYR A 64 4.45 2.86 -4.88
C TYR A 64 3.65 3.93 -4.14
N TYR A 65 4.31 4.85 -3.43
CA TYR A 65 3.63 5.91 -2.69
C TYR A 65 2.67 6.70 -3.58
N PHE A 66 3.07 6.95 -4.83
CA PHE A 66 2.35 7.80 -5.79
C PHE A 66 1.18 7.09 -6.47
N ILE A 67 1.19 5.76 -6.51
CA ILE A 67 0.22 4.95 -7.23
C ILE A 67 -0.78 4.25 -6.31
N LEU A 68 -0.51 4.19 -5.01
CA LEU A 68 -1.41 3.60 -4.04
C LEU A 68 -2.35 4.67 -3.48
N ALA A 69 -3.66 4.54 -3.69
CA ALA A 69 -4.63 5.42 -3.05
C ALA A 69 -4.47 5.34 -1.52
N SER A 70 -4.42 6.48 -0.85
CA SER A 70 -4.13 6.57 0.60
C SER A 70 -5.21 5.84 1.41
N ASP A 71 -6.45 5.99 0.94
CA ASP A 71 -7.68 5.30 1.29
C ASP A 71 -7.66 3.79 0.99
N ARG A 72 -6.82 3.33 0.07
CA ARG A 72 -6.64 1.89 -0.19
C ARG A 72 -5.58 1.26 0.71
N LEU A 73 -4.58 1.99 1.20
CA LEU A 73 -3.66 1.44 2.22
C LEU A 73 -4.43 1.01 3.48
N ASP A 74 -5.49 1.74 3.83
CA ASP A 74 -6.37 1.42 4.95
C ASP A 74 -7.28 0.23 4.66
N GLN A 75 -7.71 0.03 3.40
CA GLN A 75 -8.51 -1.15 2.98
C GLN A 75 -7.75 -2.47 3.10
N TYR A 76 -6.43 -2.46 3.04
CA TYR A 76 -5.60 -3.65 3.23
C TYR A 76 -4.82 -3.65 4.55
N SER A 77 -5.16 -2.73 5.46
CA SER A 77 -4.65 -2.78 6.81
C SER A 77 -5.18 -4.02 7.52
N PHE A 78 -4.37 -4.55 8.45
CA PHE A 78 -4.77 -5.72 9.22
C PHE A 78 -6.10 -5.51 9.96
N SER A 79 -6.32 -4.31 10.50
CA SER A 79 -7.53 -3.97 11.26
C SER A 79 -8.79 -4.05 10.42
N THR A 80 -8.77 -3.55 9.17
CA THR A 80 -9.91 -3.65 8.26
C THR A 80 -10.25 -5.11 7.96
N LEU A 81 -9.25 -5.91 7.59
CA LEU A 81 -9.46 -7.35 7.35
C LEU A 81 -9.99 -8.07 8.60
N LEU A 82 -9.42 -7.76 9.77
CA LEU A 82 -9.84 -8.35 11.03
C LEU A 82 -11.28 -8.00 11.37
N LYS A 83 -11.70 -6.75 11.18
CA LYS A 83 -13.08 -6.28 11.39
C LYS A 83 -14.06 -7.03 10.49
N ASP A 84 -13.75 -7.22 9.22
CA ASP A 84 -14.60 -7.98 8.30
C ASP A 84 -14.86 -9.43 8.79
N TYR A 85 -13.85 -10.08 9.38
CA TYR A 85 -14.01 -11.41 9.96
C TYR A 85 -14.84 -11.38 11.25
N LEU A 86 -14.59 -10.41 12.12
CA LEU A 86 -15.34 -10.26 13.37
C LEU A 86 -16.81 -9.97 13.11
N ASP A 87 -17.13 -9.11 12.14
CA ASP A 87 -18.50 -8.79 11.74
C ASP A 87 -19.25 -10.03 11.24
N LYS A 88 -18.60 -10.86 10.41
CA LYS A 88 -19.17 -12.14 9.93
C LYS A 88 -19.48 -13.12 11.07
N LEU A 89 -18.69 -13.06 12.14
CA LEU A 89 -18.86 -13.90 13.33
C LEU A 89 -19.75 -13.24 14.40
N ASN A 90 -20.13 -11.97 14.21
CA ASN A 90 -20.76 -11.11 15.21
C ASN A 90 -19.95 -11.04 16.52
N TRP A 91 -18.63 -10.84 16.39
CA TRP A 91 -17.69 -10.72 17.49
C TRP A 91 -17.20 -9.29 17.68
N THR A 92 -16.74 -8.98 18.88
CA THR A 92 -16.10 -7.70 19.21
C THR A 92 -14.62 -7.90 19.52
N TYR A 93 -13.85 -6.81 19.58
CA TYR A 93 -12.45 -6.88 20.03
C TYR A 93 -12.31 -7.35 21.47
N GLU A 94 -13.27 -7.04 22.35
CA GLU A 94 -13.29 -7.56 23.73
C GLU A 94 -13.35 -9.08 23.73
N LYS A 95 -14.24 -9.66 22.91
CA LYS A 95 -14.37 -11.11 22.80
C LYS A 95 -13.10 -11.73 22.21
N LEU A 96 -12.58 -11.15 21.13
CA LEU A 96 -11.34 -11.63 20.52
C LEU A 96 -10.15 -11.56 21.49
N ALA A 97 -10.05 -10.49 22.29
CA ALA A 97 -9.03 -10.32 23.32
C ALA A 97 -9.09 -11.43 24.37
N GLN A 98 -10.31 -11.79 24.82
CA GLN A 98 -10.53 -12.88 25.77
C GLN A 98 -10.09 -14.23 25.20
N GLU A 99 -10.46 -14.54 23.96
CA GLU A 99 -10.16 -15.82 23.32
C GLU A 99 -8.68 -15.98 22.94
N THR A 100 -8.02 -14.88 22.54
CA THR A 100 -6.61 -14.91 22.11
C THR A 100 -5.62 -14.65 23.25
N GLY A 101 -6.07 -14.06 24.36
CA GLY A 101 -5.21 -13.55 25.43
C GLY A 101 -4.35 -12.34 25.02
N ILE A 102 -4.66 -11.70 23.89
CA ILE A 102 -4.01 -10.45 23.45
C ILE A 102 -4.69 -9.28 24.16
N LEU A 103 -3.88 -8.32 24.62
CA LEU A 103 -4.40 -7.16 25.33
C LEU A 103 -5.27 -6.30 24.39
N ILE A 104 -6.43 -5.86 24.86
CA ILE A 104 -7.43 -5.18 24.03
C ILE A 104 -6.89 -3.93 23.31
N PHE A 105 -5.97 -3.18 23.93
CA PHE A 105 -5.36 -1.99 23.32
C PHE A 105 -4.53 -2.31 22.08
N ARG A 106 -4.04 -3.55 21.91
CA ARG A 106 -3.34 -3.95 20.68
C ARG A 106 -4.26 -3.89 19.47
N PHE A 107 -5.55 -4.22 19.63
CA PHE A 107 -6.52 -4.08 18.53
C PHE A 107 -6.79 -2.61 18.18
N MET A 108 -6.77 -1.72 19.17
CA MET A 108 -6.85 -0.27 18.90
C MET A 108 -5.60 0.24 18.18
N GLU A 109 -4.42 -0.28 18.51
CA GLU A 109 -3.19 0.06 17.79
C GLU A 109 -3.23 -0.43 16.33
N PHE A 110 -3.89 -1.55 16.04
CA PHE A 110 -4.14 -1.99 14.66
C PHE A 110 -5.01 -1.01 13.88
N ASP A 111 -6.02 -0.42 14.53
CA ASP A 111 -6.84 0.65 13.92
C ASP A 111 -6.03 1.92 13.62
N GLN A 112 -4.93 2.13 14.34
CA GLN A 112 -3.97 3.21 14.09
C GLN A 112 -2.88 2.82 13.07
N GLY A 113 -3.01 1.66 12.43
CA GLY A 113 -2.09 1.18 11.39
C GLY A 113 -0.93 0.32 11.89
N SER A 114 -0.89 -0.08 13.17
CA SER A 114 0.05 -1.10 13.64
C SER A 114 -0.27 -2.44 12.99
N ASN A 115 0.77 -3.22 12.69
CA ASN A 115 0.60 -4.63 12.30
C ASN A 115 0.74 -5.56 13.52
N PRO A 116 0.14 -6.75 13.47
CA PRO A 116 0.33 -7.77 14.48
C PRO A 116 1.73 -8.38 14.33
N THR A 117 2.31 -8.80 15.45
CA THR A 117 3.48 -9.67 15.44
C THR A 117 3.12 -11.06 14.90
N LYS A 118 4.13 -11.86 14.52
CA LYS A 118 3.91 -13.25 14.08
C LYS A 118 3.20 -14.11 15.14
N GLU A 119 3.47 -13.87 16.42
CA GLU A 119 2.82 -14.60 17.51
C GLU A 119 1.37 -14.17 17.71
N GLU A 120 1.10 -12.85 17.69
CA GLU A 120 -0.26 -12.31 17.74
C GLU A 120 -1.10 -12.82 16.57
N LEU A 121 -0.55 -12.81 15.36
CA LEU A 121 -1.23 -13.30 14.16
C LEU A 121 -1.61 -14.78 14.30
N LYS A 122 -0.68 -15.64 14.72
CA LYS A 122 -0.96 -17.07 14.95
C LYS A 122 -2.08 -17.30 15.96
N LYS A 123 -2.11 -16.53 17.06
CA LYS A 123 -3.17 -16.62 18.06
C LYS A 123 -4.52 -16.25 17.45
N ILE A 124 -4.58 -15.12 16.73
CA ILE A 124 -5.81 -14.65 16.09
C ILE A 124 -6.31 -15.66 15.04
N GLU A 125 -5.43 -16.17 14.17
CA GLU A 125 -5.75 -17.20 13.17
C GLU A 125 -6.31 -18.48 13.78
N SER A 126 -5.69 -18.94 14.88
CA SER A 126 -6.12 -20.15 15.56
C SER A 126 -7.54 -20.05 16.14
N VAL A 127 -7.92 -18.89 16.66
CA VAL A 127 -9.25 -18.64 17.23
C VAL A 127 -10.29 -18.43 16.15
N LEU A 128 -9.97 -17.64 15.13
CA LEU A 128 -10.91 -17.33 14.06
C LEU A 128 -11.08 -18.48 13.05
N THR A 129 -10.22 -19.51 13.12
CA THR A 129 -10.17 -20.63 12.15
C THR A 129 -9.98 -20.11 10.71
N VAL A 130 -9.19 -19.05 10.56
CA VAL A 130 -8.85 -18.43 9.28
C VAL A 130 -7.34 -18.37 9.14
N HIS A 131 -6.89 -18.27 7.90
CA HIS A 131 -5.51 -17.92 7.60
C HIS A 131 -5.53 -16.52 6.98
N PHE A 132 -4.93 -15.54 7.63
CA PHE A 132 -4.70 -14.27 6.97
C PHE A 132 -3.58 -14.52 5.95
N PRO A 133 -3.73 -14.17 4.66
CA PRO A 133 -2.64 -14.29 3.72
C PRO A 133 -1.42 -13.63 4.37
N GLN A 134 -0.31 -14.37 4.52
CA GLN A 134 0.85 -13.98 5.32
C GLN A 134 1.09 -12.49 5.12
N MET A 135 0.70 -11.65 6.09
CA MET A 135 1.03 -10.24 6.10
C MET A 135 2.52 -10.12 6.49
N SER A 136 3.37 -10.72 5.66
CA SER A 136 4.60 -10.08 5.24
C SER A 136 4.17 -8.85 4.45
N LEU A 137 3.68 -7.83 5.16
CA LEU A 137 3.60 -6.50 4.58
C LEU A 137 5.01 -5.93 4.63
N ASP A 138 5.92 -6.51 3.83
CA ASP A 138 6.90 -5.64 3.19
C ASP A 138 6.04 -4.68 2.37
N PRO A 139 6.06 -3.36 2.65
CA PRO A 139 5.29 -2.39 1.88
C PRO A 139 5.52 -2.53 0.37
N ARG A 140 6.66 -3.10 -0.03
CA ARG A 140 6.97 -3.46 -1.42
C ARG A 140 6.16 -4.64 -1.96
N GLU A 141 5.97 -5.73 -1.21
CA GLU A 141 5.14 -6.87 -1.65
C GLU A 141 3.69 -6.46 -1.79
N HIS A 142 3.21 -5.65 -0.84
CA HIS A 142 1.86 -5.11 -0.89
C HIS A 142 1.67 -4.14 -2.06
N ALA A 143 2.62 -3.24 -2.27
CA ALA A 143 2.64 -2.37 -3.44
C ALA A 143 2.66 -3.15 -4.76
N ILE A 144 3.40 -4.25 -4.82
CA ILE A 144 3.45 -5.12 -5.99
C ILE A 144 2.08 -5.78 -6.20
N LYS A 145 1.41 -6.27 -5.14
CA LYS A 145 0.04 -6.81 -5.24
C LYS A 145 -0.90 -5.80 -5.91
N LEU A 146 -0.97 -4.59 -5.37
CA LEU A 146 -1.85 -3.54 -5.85
C LEU A 146 -1.52 -3.08 -7.28
N LEU A 147 -0.24 -3.01 -7.63
CA LEU A 147 0.21 -2.78 -9.00
C LEU A 147 -0.31 -3.85 -9.96
N LEU A 148 -0.22 -5.12 -9.59
CA LEU A 148 -0.65 -6.22 -10.44
C LEU A 148 -2.18 -6.28 -10.57
N GLU A 149 -2.92 -5.93 -9.52
CA GLU A 149 -4.38 -5.78 -9.55
C GLU A 149 -4.80 -4.65 -10.52
N GLU A 150 -4.17 -3.47 -10.45
CA GLU A 150 -4.42 -2.35 -11.37
C GLU A 150 -4.05 -2.65 -12.83
N LEU A 151 -3.06 -3.52 -13.05
CA LEU A 151 -2.71 -4.02 -14.39
C LEU A 151 -3.69 -5.08 -14.90
N GLY A 152 -4.73 -5.42 -14.13
CA GLY A 152 -5.79 -6.35 -14.52
C GLY A 152 -5.40 -7.82 -14.45
N LEU A 153 -4.41 -8.19 -13.61
CA LEU A 153 -4.05 -9.59 -13.41
C LEU A 153 -5.08 -10.30 -12.54
N GLU A 154 -5.34 -11.56 -12.87
CA GLU A 154 -6.20 -12.44 -12.07
C GLU A 154 -5.55 -12.77 -10.72
N GLU A 155 -6.35 -12.81 -9.65
CA GLU A 155 -5.93 -13.04 -8.27
C GLU A 155 -4.96 -14.22 -8.10
N ARG A 156 -5.26 -15.38 -8.72
CA ARG A 156 -4.38 -16.56 -8.67
C ARG A 156 -2.99 -16.31 -9.26
N LYS A 157 -2.87 -15.47 -10.30
CA LYS A 157 -1.58 -15.12 -10.90
C LYS A 157 -0.79 -14.19 -9.98
N ILE A 158 -1.48 -13.27 -9.32
CA ILE A 158 -0.88 -12.35 -8.35
C ILE A 158 -0.35 -13.13 -7.15
N GLU A 159 -1.13 -14.06 -6.61
CA GLU A 159 -0.71 -14.94 -5.51
C GLU A 159 0.54 -15.74 -5.87
N ASN A 160 0.57 -16.34 -7.07
CA ASN A 160 1.75 -17.07 -7.55
C ASN A 160 3.00 -16.18 -7.64
N ILE A 161 2.86 -14.94 -8.12
CA ILE A 161 3.96 -13.97 -8.22
C ILE A 161 4.46 -13.58 -6.83
N LEU A 162 3.56 -13.28 -5.90
CA LEU A 162 3.91 -12.91 -4.53
C LEU A 162 4.57 -14.07 -3.78
N GLN A 163 4.08 -15.30 -3.97
CA GLN A 163 4.69 -16.49 -3.40
C GLN A 163 6.12 -16.71 -3.93
N TYR A 164 6.35 -16.51 -5.22
CA TYR A 164 7.68 -16.60 -5.83
C TYR A 164 8.66 -15.53 -5.30
N ILE A 165 8.18 -14.30 -5.12
CA ILE A 165 8.96 -13.20 -4.53
C ILE A 165 9.29 -13.51 -3.06
N GLY A 166 8.32 -14.01 -2.29
CA GLY A 166 8.49 -14.38 -0.89
C GLY A 166 9.47 -15.54 -0.67
N GLN A 167 9.45 -16.56 -1.54
CA GLN A 167 10.39 -17.69 -1.47
C GLN A 167 11.85 -17.28 -1.75
N ASN A 168 12.08 -16.31 -2.64
CA ASN A 168 13.42 -15.82 -2.96
C ASN A 168 14.06 -14.97 -1.85
N LYS A 169 13.30 -14.53 -0.85
CA LYS A 169 13.85 -13.83 0.34
C LYS A 169 14.57 -14.79 1.31
N SER A 170 14.26 -16.08 1.29
CA SER A 170 14.85 -17.06 2.23
C SER A 170 16.26 -17.56 1.84
N TYR A 171 16.75 -17.24 0.64
CA TYR A 171 18.05 -17.72 0.13
C TYR A 171 19.20 -16.70 0.19
N LYS A 172 18.99 -15.55 0.85
CA LYS A 172 20.06 -14.60 1.16
C LYS A 172 20.29 -14.54 2.66
N THR A 173 20.97 -15.56 3.19
CA THR A 173 21.75 -15.46 4.43
C THR A 173 23.22 -15.56 4.05
#